data_AF-A0A5J4VE54-F1
#
_entry.id   AF-A0A5J4VE54-F1
#
_cell.length_a   1.000
_cell.length_b   1.000
_cell.length_c   1.000
_cell.angle_alpha   90.00
_cell.angle_beta   90.00
_cell.angle_gamma   90.00
#
_symmetry.space_group_name_H-M   'P 1'
#
loop_
_entity.id
_entity.type
_entity.pdbx_description
1 polymer ?
#
loop_
_entity_poly.entity_id
_entity_poly.type
_entity_poly.pdbx_seq_one_letter_code
_entity_poly.pdbx_strand_id
1 'polypeptide(L)'
;MIVAILLLVLLNLNVRCQNVRNYSNKSESNEVVDYYVSENGYDYIFCGLMQNPCSTLVVLLEMIRNGEYYIHVYEGTYLLPLSIFTYYHENKQNPNIDIIAEEKAQINITGQQNPIGKIQLSFSKFSIDFADLYFQIDEDGSLLKFTDCILFRNGGKQAVNAYSLAVVNYGSLILENLNIHGNNLEGNEPLIQATSPKLIHFTSLTVTNLSLVSGNTAPLLLSVTELPQESKIVISDIHAKQNTVGNQAETGIIFIHASSPMNNEDSSTQPILLVENSEITQNTLAPIQDACSIQLEGLNPQQILIKNSTIINRSPTNNNKQYEFKIVLPSDSILQDLINQFQTVDFGFTINPVAVKLLPNEQFNALVLPLSDEYANITVKSNGQESCTSYVANYYQDVKSVGCAVIIIRAQDNLGLFRGIQRLISITGNLTENDLHTDGLTVSFKGTNA
;
A
#
# COMPACT_ATOMS: atom_id res chain seq x y z
N MET A 1 -67.09 37.71 -16.80
CA MET A 1 -65.81 38.15 -17.41
C MET A 1 -64.58 37.66 -16.65
N ILE A 2 -64.61 37.57 -15.32
CA ILE A 2 -63.49 37.08 -14.49
C ILE A 2 -63.25 35.56 -14.65
N VAL A 3 -64.30 34.76 -14.85
CA VAL A 3 -64.19 33.29 -15.02
C VAL A 3 -63.53 32.89 -16.36
N ALA A 4 -63.69 33.70 -17.41
CA ALA A 4 -63.08 33.43 -18.72
C ALA A 4 -61.57 33.70 -18.74
N ILE A 5 -61.09 34.64 -17.92
CA ILE A 5 -59.67 34.96 -17.79
C ILE A 5 -58.94 33.88 -16.96
N LEU A 6 -59.60 33.31 -15.94
CA LEU A 6 -59.03 32.24 -15.13
C LEU A 6 -58.82 30.94 -15.94
N LEU A 7 -59.74 30.62 -16.86
CA LEU A 7 -59.60 29.47 -17.76
C LEU A 7 -58.48 29.65 -18.79
N LEU A 8 -58.24 30.87 -19.29
CA LEU A 8 -57.13 31.13 -20.22
C LEU A 8 -55.76 31.04 -19.54
N VAL A 9 -55.66 31.39 -18.25
CA VAL A 9 -54.43 31.25 -17.46
C VAL A 9 -54.14 29.78 -17.13
N LEU A 10 -55.18 28.98 -16.81
CA LEU A 10 -55.04 27.54 -16.58
C LEU A 10 -54.72 26.75 -17.87
N LEU A 11 -55.22 27.18 -19.03
CA LEU A 11 -54.86 26.62 -20.33
C LEU A 11 -53.42 26.95 -20.74
N ASN A 12 -52.90 28.14 -20.40
CA ASN A 12 -51.50 28.50 -20.69
C ASN A 12 -50.49 27.90 -19.70
N LEU A 13 -50.91 27.57 -18.47
CA LEU A 13 -50.08 26.82 -17.52
C LEU A 13 -49.92 25.34 -17.91
N ASN A 14 -50.94 24.74 -18.54
CA ASN A 14 -50.85 23.35 -19.01
C ASN A 14 -50.07 23.17 -20.32
N VAL A 15 -49.92 24.22 -21.14
CA VAL A 15 -49.17 24.15 -22.42
C VAL A 15 -47.65 24.37 -22.24
N ARG A 16 -47.19 24.85 -21.08
CA ARG A 16 -45.75 24.99 -20.77
C ARG A 16 -45.12 23.85 -19.96
N CYS A 17 -45.88 22.80 -19.62
CA CYS A 17 -45.37 21.62 -18.90
C CYS A 17 -45.68 20.29 -19.59
N GLN A 18 -45.65 20.25 -20.93
CA GLN A 18 -45.63 18.99 -21.70
C GLN A 18 -44.61 18.99 -22.85
N ASN A 19 -43.47 19.65 -22.67
CA ASN A 19 -42.25 19.07 -23.23
C ASN A 19 -41.85 17.94 -22.28
N VAL A 20 -42.54 16.81 -22.46
CA VAL A 20 -42.11 15.51 -21.98
C VAL A 20 -40.66 15.39 -22.40
N ARG A 21 -39.81 15.43 -21.38
CA ARG A 21 -38.46 14.89 -21.40
C ARG A 21 -38.55 13.51 -22.05
N ASN A 22 -38.24 13.44 -23.34
CA ASN A 22 -37.53 12.28 -23.85
C ASN A 22 -36.07 12.39 -23.38
N TYR A 23 -35.87 12.49 -22.06
CA TYR A 23 -34.81 11.69 -21.48
C TYR A 23 -35.33 10.29 -21.69
N SER A 24 -34.71 9.54 -22.58
CA SER A 24 -34.83 8.10 -22.51
C SER A 24 -34.67 7.75 -21.03
N ASN A 25 -35.74 7.22 -20.41
CA ASN A 25 -35.53 6.19 -19.41
C ASN A 25 -34.79 5.10 -20.20
N LYS A 26 -33.47 5.26 -20.33
CA LYS A 26 -32.63 4.20 -20.81
C LYS A 26 -32.81 3.15 -19.73
N SER A 27 -33.33 2.03 -20.21
CA SER A 27 -33.75 0.85 -19.48
C SER A 27 -32.79 0.50 -18.35
N GLU A 28 -33.26 -0.37 -17.46
CA GLU A 28 -32.46 -1.37 -16.74
C GLU A 28 -31.68 -2.29 -17.71
N SER A 29 -31.12 -1.75 -18.79
CA SER A 29 -30.15 -2.38 -19.65
C SER A 29 -28.80 -2.11 -19.03
N ASN A 30 -28.05 -3.17 -18.77
CA ASN A 30 -26.60 -3.15 -18.51
C ASN A 30 -25.81 -2.65 -19.75
N GLU A 31 -26.35 -1.67 -20.49
CA GLU A 31 -25.67 -1.03 -21.61
C GLU A 31 -24.68 -0.04 -21.02
N VAL A 32 -23.43 -0.43 -21.06
CA VAL A 32 -22.27 0.45 -20.99
C VAL A 32 -22.45 1.63 -21.96
N VAL A 33 -22.13 2.83 -21.51
CA VAL A 33 -22.20 4.06 -22.33
C VAL A 33 -20.81 4.66 -22.49
N ASP A 34 -20.39 4.86 -23.75
CA ASP A 34 -19.13 5.50 -24.08
C ASP A 34 -19.29 7.01 -24.29
N TYR A 35 -18.42 7.79 -23.65
CA TYR A 35 -18.26 9.21 -23.88
C TYR A 35 -16.83 9.56 -24.29
N TYR A 36 -16.66 10.72 -24.93
CA TYR A 36 -15.40 11.17 -25.50
C TYR A 36 -15.06 12.60 -25.08
N VAL A 37 -13.80 12.84 -24.74
CA VAL A 37 -13.24 14.14 -24.37
C VAL A 37 -12.02 14.46 -25.23
N SER A 38 -11.95 15.69 -25.72
CA SER A 38 -10.87 16.20 -26.57
C SER A 38 -10.60 17.66 -26.23
N GLU A 39 -9.35 18.11 -26.24
CA GLU A 39 -8.99 19.51 -26.02
C GLU A 39 -9.71 20.48 -26.98
N ASN A 40 -9.99 20.04 -28.22
CA ASN A 40 -10.74 20.81 -29.23
C ASN A 40 -12.25 20.51 -29.23
N GLY A 41 -12.76 19.87 -28.19
CA GLY A 41 -14.15 19.49 -28.06
C GLY A 41 -15.09 20.67 -27.78
N TYR A 42 -16.33 20.34 -27.46
CA TYR A 42 -17.38 21.30 -27.18
C TYR A 42 -17.67 21.43 -25.68
N ASP A 43 -18.00 22.64 -25.24
CA ASP A 43 -18.32 22.94 -23.83
C ASP A 43 -19.84 23.19 -23.65
N TYR A 44 -20.68 22.21 -24.01
CA TYR A 44 -22.13 22.30 -23.81
C TYR A 44 -22.76 20.91 -23.55
N ILE A 45 -23.93 20.89 -22.92
CA ILE A 45 -24.63 19.70 -22.36
C ILE A 45 -24.95 18.57 -23.38
N PHE A 46 -24.73 18.77 -24.68
CA PHE A 46 -24.97 17.76 -25.72
C PHE A 46 -23.66 17.26 -26.37
N CYS A 47 -22.51 17.50 -25.73
CA CYS A 47 -21.24 16.88 -26.10
C CYS A 47 -21.12 15.47 -25.51
N GLY A 48 -20.04 14.77 -25.85
CA GLY A 48 -19.69 13.46 -25.30
C GLY A 48 -19.79 12.33 -26.31
N LEU A 49 -20.46 12.52 -27.44
CA LEU A 49 -20.44 11.54 -28.53
C LEU A 49 -19.10 11.60 -29.27
N MET A 50 -18.69 10.49 -29.90
CA MET A 50 -17.44 10.43 -30.66
C MET A 50 -17.32 11.54 -31.73
N GLN A 51 -18.43 11.88 -32.40
CA GLN A 51 -18.45 12.94 -33.42
C GLN A 51 -18.43 14.35 -32.81
N ASN A 52 -18.79 14.49 -31.52
CA ASN A 52 -18.90 15.74 -30.79
C ASN A 52 -18.35 15.57 -29.36
N PRO A 53 -17.03 15.35 -29.19
CA PRO A 53 -16.44 15.13 -27.87
C PRO A 53 -16.59 16.38 -27.00
N CYS A 54 -16.63 16.20 -25.69
CA CYS A 54 -16.60 17.32 -24.75
C CYS A 54 -15.19 17.93 -24.67
N SER A 55 -15.09 19.23 -24.40
CA SER A 55 -13.81 19.88 -24.11
C SER A 55 -13.30 19.62 -22.69
N THR A 56 -14.19 19.23 -21.77
CA THR A 56 -13.86 19.03 -20.36
C THR A 56 -14.50 17.76 -19.80
N LEU A 57 -13.87 17.18 -18.77
CA LEU A 57 -14.45 16.07 -18.00
C LEU A 57 -15.62 16.52 -17.12
N VAL A 58 -15.62 17.79 -16.70
CA VAL A 58 -16.61 18.37 -15.79
C VAL A 58 -18.01 18.21 -16.34
N VAL A 59 -18.25 18.60 -17.59
CA VAL A 59 -19.57 18.52 -18.23
C VAL A 59 -20.11 17.08 -18.23
N LEU A 60 -19.25 16.09 -18.53
CA LEU A 60 -19.66 14.68 -18.53
C LEU A 60 -19.99 14.17 -17.14
N LEU A 61 -19.17 14.50 -16.14
CA LEU A 61 -19.40 14.07 -14.76
C LEU A 61 -20.74 14.61 -14.23
N GLU A 62 -21.11 15.87 -14.53
CA GLU A 62 -22.43 16.41 -14.14
C GLU A 62 -23.63 15.73 -14.81
N MET A 63 -23.41 15.14 -15.99
CA MET A 63 -24.45 14.44 -16.75
C MET A 63 -24.67 13.01 -16.26
N ILE A 64 -23.64 12.37 -15.70
CA ILE A 64 -23.68 10.97 -15.28
C ILE A 64 -24.36 10.84 -13.92
N ARG A 65 -25.47 10.11 -13.87
CA ARG A 65 -26.24 9.87 -12.63
C ARG A 65 -26.18 8.44 -12.14
N ASN A 66 -26.23 7.47 -13.05
CA ASN A 66 -26.24 6.03 -12.77
C ASN A 66 -25.92 5.22 -14.01
N GLY A 67 -25.39 4.02 -13.81
CA GLY A 67 -24.95 3.10 -14.86
C GLY A 67 -23.44 2.95 -14.89
N GLU A 68 -22.96 2.27 -15.93
CA GLU A 68 -21.55 2.03 -16.21
C GLU A 68 -21.14 2.88 -17.43
N TYR A 69 -20.07 3.65 -17.29
CA TYR A 69 -19.61 4.59 -18.31
C TYR A 69 -18.13 4.44 -18.56
N TYR A 70 -17.74 4.46 -19.84
CA TYR A 70 -16.36 4.65 -20.28
C TYR A 70 -16.21 6.07 -20.82
N ILE A 71 -15.23 6.82 -20.31
CA ILE A 71 -14.90 8.15 -20.82
C ILE A 71 -13.52 8.08 -21.46
N HIS A 72 -13.49 8.09 -22.79
CA HIS A 72 -12.29 8.09 -23.60
C HIS A 72 -11.74 9.52 -23.74
N VAL A 73 -10.48 9.72 -23.35
CA VAL A 73 -9.84 11.03 -23.35
C VAL A 73 -8.68 11.02 -24.32
N TYR A 74 -8.74 11.90 -25.33
CA TYR A 74 -7.68 12.08 -26.32
C TYR A 74 -6.52 12.91 -25.77
N GLU A 75 -5.42 13.00 -26.53
CA GLU A 75 -4.25 13.79 -26.17
C GLU A 75 -4.63 15.22 -25.73
N GLY A 76 -4.00 15.69 -24.65
CA GLY A 76 -4.27 17.02 -24.09
C GLY A 76 -3.99 17.13 -22.59
N THR A 77 -4.14 18.33 -22.06
CA THR A 77 -4.09 18.61 -20.62
C THR A 77 -5.45 19.11 -20.14
N TYR A 78 -6.05 18.40 -19.19
CA TYR A 78 -7.41 18.62 -18.73
C TYR A 78 -7.41 19.05 -17.26
N LEU A 79 -8.34 19.94 -16.91
CA LEU A 79 -8.56 20.33 -15.53
C LEU A 79 -9.66 19.45 -14.92
N LEU A 80 -9.41 18.95 -13.71
CA LEU A 80 -10.42 18.27 -12.90
C LEU A 80 -10.56 18.98 -11.55
N PRO A 81 -11.54 19.90 -11.42
CA PRO A 81 -11.85 20.52 -10.15
C PRO A 81 -12.51 19.50 -9.21
N LEU A 82 -11.94 19.23 -8.03
CA LEU A 82 -12.50 18.24 -7.09
C LEU A 82 -13.89 18.61 -6.57
N SER A 83 -14.27 19.90 -6.64
CA SER A 83 -15.62 20.35 -6.30
C SER A 83 -16.73 19.72 -7.15
N ILE A 84 -16.39 19.12 -8.30
CA ILE A 84 -17.37 18.41 -9.12
C ILE A 84 -18.01 17.23 -8.37
N PHE A 85 -17.28 16.63 -7.45
CA PHE A 85 -17.74 15.43 -6.75
C PHE A 85 -18.76 15.69 -5.65
N THR A 86 -19.01 16.96 -5.29
CA THR A 86 -20.17 17.32 -4.45
C THR A 86 -21.48 16.83 -5.07
N TYR A 87 -21.55 16.74 -6.40
CA TYR A 87 -22.71 16.19 -7.11
C TYR A 87 -23.08 14.76 -6.68
N TYR A 88 -22.09 13.92 -6.35
CA TYR A 88 -22.31 12.51 -6.00
C TYR A 88 -22.55 12.27 -4.51
N HIS A 89 -22.51 13.30 -3.66
CA HIS A 89 -22.89 13.17 -2.25
C HIS A 89 -24.40 13.06 -2.07
N GLU A 90 -25.16 13.88 -2.79
CA GLU A 90 -26.61 13.93 -2.71
C GLU A 90 -27.29 12.86 -3.58
N ASN A 91 -26.52 12.22 -4.46
CA ASN A 91 -27.03 11.20 -5.37
C ASN A 91 -27.27 9.88 -4.62
N LYS A 92 -28.46 9.30 -4.79
CA LYS A 92 -28.79 7.97 -4.23
C LYS A 92 -28.22 6.82 -5.04
N GLN A 93 -27.71 7.11 -6.24
CA GLN A 93 -27.15 6.13 -7.17
C GLN A 93 -25.62 6.14 -7.07
N ASN A 94 -25.00 5.00 -7.36
CA ASN A 94 -23.54 4.81 -7.31
C ASN A 94 -23.04 4.44 -8.73
N PRO A 95 -22.86 5.43 -9.63
CA PRO A 95 -22.38 5.16 -10.98
C PRO A 95 -20.96 4.59 -10.96
N ASN A 96 -20.66 3.76 -11.95
CA ASN A 96 -19.31 3.29 -12.23
C ASN A 96 -18.77 4.04 -13.46
N ILE A 97 -17.66 4.75 -13.30
CA ILE A 97 -17.06 5.59 -14.33
C ILE A 97 -15.59 5.23 -14.49
N ASP A 98 -15.25 4.70 -15.66
CA ASP A 98 -13.89 4.41 -16.06
C ASP A 98 -13.41 5.50 -17.04
N ILE A 99 -12.49 6.34 -16.59
CA ILE A 99 -11.87 7.40 -17.40
C ILE A 99 -10.55 6.87 -17.94
N ILE A 100 -10.42 6.84 -19.27
CA ILE A 100 -9.33 6.16 -19.97
C ILE A 100 -8.64 7.14 -20.91
N ALA A 101 -7.33 7.30 -20.76
CA ALA A 101 -6.52 8.00 -21.75
C ALA A 101 -6.29 7.08 -22.96
N GLU A 102 -6.73 7.50 -24.14
CA GLU A 102 -6.45 6.81 -25.40
C GLU A 102 -5.04 7.12 -25.91
N GLU A 103 -4.53 8.30 -25.54
CA GLU A 103 -3.24 8.83 -25.95
C GLU A 103 -2.54 9.50 -24.75
N LYS A 104 -1.56 10.37 -24.99
CA LYS A 104 -0.87 11.10 -23.92
C LYS A 104 -1.78 12.19 -23.34
N ALA A 105 -2.51 11.84 -22.30
CA ALA A 105 -3.38 12.77 -21.59
C ALA A 105 -2.86 13.05 -20.17
N GLN A 106 -2.97 14.32 -19.76
CA GLN A 106 -2.67 14.77 -18.41
C GLN A 106 -3.93 15.33 -17.74
N ILE A 107 -4.12 15.02 -16.45
CA ILE A 107 -5.14 15.63 -15.60
C ILE A 107 -4.43 16.48 -14.55
N ASN A 108 -4.82 17.75 -14.45
CA ASN A 108 -4.44 18.64 -13.36
C ASN A 108 -5.60 18.73 -12.38
N ILE A 109 -5.39 18.24 -11.17
CA ILE A 109 -6.35 18.34 -10.08
C ILE A 109 -6.36 19.78 -9.58
N THR A 110 -7.56 20.35 -9.45
CA THR A 110 -7.74 21.77 -9.09
C THR A 110 -8.94 21.98 -8.16
N GLY A 111 -9.19 23.22 -7.78
CA GLY A 111 -10.38 23.61 -7.03
C GLY A 111 -10.25 23.34 -5.52
N GLN A 112 -11.40 23.31 -4.85
CA GLN A 112 -11.48 23.04 -3.42
C GLN A 112 -11.58 21.53 -3.15
N GLN A 113 -10.86 21.08 -2.12
CA GLN A 113 -10.96 19.72 -1.60
C GLN A 113 -12.42 19.37 -1.25
N ASN A 114 -12.95 18.33 -1.90
CA ASN A 114 -14.25 17.74 -1.63
C ASN A 114 -14.14 16.22 -1.73
N PRO A 115 -14.88 15.44 -0.92
CA PRO A 115 -14.88 13.99 -1.06
C PRO A 115 -15.47 13.54 -2.41
N ILE A 116 -15.20 12.31 -2.85
CA ILE A 116 -15.68 11.84 -4.16
C ILE A 116 -17.20 11.56 -4.18
N GLY A 117 -17.88 11.52 -3.03
CA GLY A 117 -19.28 11.10 -2.92
C GLY A 117 -19.47 9.62 -3.29
N LYS A 118 -20.72 9.19 -3.49
CA LYS A 118 -21.06 7.79 -3.82
C LYS A 118 -20.83 7.51 -5.31
N ILE A 119 -19.58 7.21 -5.66
CA ILE A 119 -19.15 6.91 -7.02
C ILE A 119 -18.06 5.83 -7.00
N GLN A 120 -18.04 4.99 -8.04
CA GLN A 120 -16.88 4.18 -8.39
C GLN A 120 -16.19 4.85 -9.57
N LEU A 121 -14.97 5.34 -9.33
CA LEU A 121 -14.22 6.16 -10.27
C LEU A 121 -12.86 5.55 -10.52
N SER A 122 -12.52 5.33 -11.78
CA SER A 122 -11.24 4.82 -12.21
C SER A 122 -10.55 5.78 -13.18
N PHE A 123 -9.24 5.93 -13.02
CA PHE A 123 -8.38 6.62 -13.97
C PHE A 123 -7.35 5.64 -14.53
N SER A 124 -7.27 5.55 -15.85
CA SER A 124 -6.35 4.65 -16.54
C SER A 124 -5.45 5.39 -17.53
N LYS A 125 -4.13 5.14 -17.44
CA LYS A 125 -3.10 5.62 -18.39
C LYS A 125 -2.84 7.13 -18.41
N PHE A 126 -3.21 7.84 -17.34
CA PHE A 126 -3.00 9.29 -17.24
C PHE A 126 -1.68 9.67 -16.57
N SER A 127 -1.15 10.83 -16.96
CA SER A 127 -0.31 11.63 -16.08
C SER A 127 -1.22 12.49 -15.18
N ILE A 128 -1.10 12.41 -13.86
CA ILE A 128 -1.98 13.14 -12.92
C ILE A 128 -1.12 14.04 -12.03
N ASP A 129 -1.32 15.35 -12.17
CA ASP A 129 -0.76 16.36 -11.28
C ASP A 129 -1.76 16.68 -10.16
N PHE A 130 -1.41 16.32 -8.93
CA PHE A 130 -2.25 16.54 -7.75
C PHE A 130 -2.17 17.96 -7.19
N ALA A 131 -1.23 18.80 -7.66
CA ALA A 131 -0.89 20.06 -7.01
C ALA A 131 -0.75 19.88 -5.48
N ASP A 132 -1.47 20.68 -4.69
CA ASP A 132 -1.53 20.60 -3.22
C ASP A 132 -2.78 19.88 -2.69
N LEU A 133 -3.47 19.09 -3.53
CA LEU A 133 -4.75 18.44 -3.23
C LEU A 133 -4.63 16.92 -3.09
N TYR A 134 -5.71 16.26 -2.68
CA TYR A 134 -5.78 14.81 -2.54
C TYR A 134 -7.20 14.30 -2.81
N PHE A 135 -7.40 13.01 -3.04
CA PHE A 135 -8.76 12.47 -3.09
C PHE A 135 -9.23 12.07 -1.69
N GLN A 136 -10.47 12.40 -1.35
CA GLN A 136 -11.07 12.01 -0.08
C GLN A 136 -12.24 11.07 -0.32
N ILE A 137 -12.27 9.93 0.38
CA ILE A 137 -13.23 8.85 0.18
C ILE A 137 -14.00 8.59 1.49
N ASP A 138 -15.11 9.30 1.65
CA ASP A 138 -15.87 9.39 2.91
C ASP A 138 -17.15 8.56 2.96
N GLU A 139 -17.56 7.93 1.87
CA GLU A 139 -18.84 7.24 1.80
C GLU A 139 -18.62 5.75 1.55
N ASP A 140 -19.32 4.90 2.30
CA ASP A 140 -19.34 3.45 2.04
C ASP A 140 -19.88 3.19 0.62
N GLY A 141 -19.23 2.25 -0.08
CA GLY A 141 -19.51 1.91 -1.48
C GLY A 141 -18.82 2.81 -2.51
N SER A 142 -18.13 3.87 -2.08
CA SER A 142 -17.29 4.68 -2.97
C SER A 142 -15.98 3.96 -3.26
N LEU A 143 -15.49 4.08 -4.48
CA LEU A 143 -14.25 3.46 -4.91
C LEU A 143 -13.45 4.42 -5.78
N LEU A 144 -12.17 4.54 -5.50
CA LEU A 144 -11.22 5.22 -6.36
C LEU A 144 -10.18 4.22 -6.84
N LYS A 145 -9.93 4.20 -8.15
CA LYS A 145 -8.95 3.33 -8.77
C LYS A 145 -8.00 4.14 -9.66
N PHE A 146 -6.70 3.85 -9.54
CA PHE A 146 -5.67 4.32 -10.45
C PHE A 146 -4.95 3.13 -11.08
N THR A 147 -4.94 3.08 -12.41
CA THR A 147 -4.26 2.03 -13.18
C THR A 147 -3.36 2.63 -14.24
N ASP A 148 -2.13 2.12 -14.38
CA ASP A 148 -1.17 2.58 -15.39
C ASP A 148 -0.89 4.11 -15.35
N CYS A 149 -1.10 4.76 -14.20
CA CYS A 149 -0.99 6.21 -14.06
C CYS A 149 0.41 6.64 -13.62
N ILE A 150 0.80 7.85 -14.03
CA ILE A 150 1.98 8.56 -13.51
C ILE A 150 1.47 9.63 -12.54
N LEU A 151 1.74 9.48 -11.25
CA LEU A 151 1.24 10.37 -10.20
C LEU A 151 2.36 11.31 -9.73
N PHE A 152 2.12 12.62 -9.75
CA PHE A 152 3.10 13.62 -9.32
C PHE A 152 2.42 14.89 -8.77
N ARG A 153 3.22 15.84 -8.27
CA ARG A 153 2.75 17.11 -7.71
C ARG A 153 3.49 18.30 -8.28
N ASN A 154 2.75 19.35 -8.62
CA ASN A 154 3.25 20.66 -9.02
C ASN A 154 4.32 20.55 -10.13
N GLY A 155 4.02 19.78 -11.19
CA GLY A 155 4.95 19.49 -12.28
C GLY A 155 6.19 18.70 -11.88
N GLY A 156 6.10 17.89 -10.82
CA GLY A 156 7.21 17.09 -10.28
C GLY A 156 8.19 17.87 -9.40
N LYS A 157 7.86 19.12 -9.02
CA LYS A 157 8.73 19.99 -8.22
C LYS A 157 8.59 19.80 -6.72
N GLN A 158 7.60 19.01 -6.30
CA GLN A 158 7.31 18.73 -4.90
C GLN A 158 7.27 17.22 -4.67
N ALA A 159 7.58 16.80 -3.44
CA ALA A 159 7.46 15.41 -3.03
C ALA A 159 6.03 14.90 -3.27
N VAL A 160 5.88 13.69 -3.84
CA VAL A 160 4.56 13.10 -4.13
C VAL A 160 3.73 12.88 -2.85
N ASN A 161 4.40 12.69 -1.71
CA ASN A 161 3.82 12.58 -0.37
C ASN A 161 3.97 13.88 0.45
N ALA A 162 4.08 15.04 -0.20
CA ALA A 162 3.92 16.33 0.49
C ALA A 162 2.52 16.44 1.13
N TYR A 163 1.53 15.83 0.47
CA TYR A 163 0.22 15.47 0.98
C TYR A 163 -0.08 14.03 0.55
N SER A 164 -0.93 13.31 1.29
CA SER A 164 -1.43 11.99 0.88
C SER A 164 -2.03 12.04 -0.53
N LEU A 165 -1.90 11.00 -1.33
CA LEU A 165 -2.60 10.91 -2.63
C LEU A 165 -4.11 10.73 -2.40
N ALA A 166 -4.46 9.94 -1.38
CA ALA A 166 -5.83 9.75 -0.94
C ALA A 166 -5.94 9.61 0.58
N VAL A 167 -7.07 10.09 1.10
CA VAL A 167 -7.55 9.86 2.47
C VAL A 167 -8.82 9.02 2.40
N VAL A 168 -8.78 7.80 2.96
CA VAL A 168 -9.85 6.80 2.82
C VAL A 168 -10.53 6.56 4.16
N ASN A 169 -11.73 7.09 4.35
CA ASN A 169 -12.46 6.98 5.61
C ASN A 169 -13.48 5.81 5.61
N TYR A 170 -14.21 5.57 4.53
CA TYR A 170 -15.22 4.49 4.54
C TYR A 170 -15.31 3.70 3.23
N GLY A 171 -14.75 4.24 2.15
CA GLY A 171 -14.79 3.59 0.84
C GLY A 171 -13.58 2.70 0.57
N SER A 172 -13.25 2.59 -0.71
CA SER A 172 -12.23 1.69 -1.23
C SER A 172 -11.21 2.44 -2.10
N LEU A 173 -9.95 2.03 -2.01
CA LEU A 173 -8.88 2.52 -2.88
C LEU A 173 -8.17 1.34 -3.54
N ILE A 174 -7.96 1.45 -4.85
CA ILE A 174 -7.18 0.51 -5.63
C ILE A 174 -6.06 1.26 -6.35
N LEU A 175 -4.82 0.81 -6.14
CA LEU A 175 -3.66 1.22 -6.90
C LEU A 175 -3.14 0.00 -7.68
N GLU A 176 -3.02 0.12 -9.00
CA GLU A 176 -2.67 -1.00 -9.87
C GLU A 176 -1.66 -0.59 -10.94
N ASN A 177 -0.59 -1.37 -11.10
CA ASN A 177 0.44 -1.16 -12.12
C ASN A 177 1.00 0.29 -12.13
N LEU A 178 1.45 0.76 -10.97
CA LEU A 178 1.97 2.12 -10.81
C LEU A 178 3.48 2.11 -10.51
N ASN A 179 4.18 3.11 -11.04
CA ASN A 179 5.55 3.42 -10.65
C ASN A 179 5.60 4.81 -10.01
N ILE A 180 5.85 4.84 -8.71
CA ILE A 180 5.91 6.06 -7.90
C ILE A 180 7.36 6.32 -7.54
N HIS A 181 7.90 7.40 -8.11
CA HIS A 181 9.25 7.84 -7.85
C HIS A 181 9.24 9.13 -7.04
N GLY A 182 9.66 9.08 -5.78
CA GLY A 182 9.64 10.21 -4.86
C GLY A 182 10.73 11.27 -5.13
N ASN A 183 11.66 11.00 -6.04
CA ASN A 183 12.79 11.89 -6.40
C ASN A 183 13.68 12.30 -5.20
N ASN A 184 13.62 11.57 -4.08
CA ASN A 184 14.25 11.94 -2.81
C ASN A 184 13.82 13.34 -2.30
N LEU A 185 12.66 13.83 -2.74
CA LEU A 185 12.06 15.02 -2.17
C LEU A 185 11.40 14.61 -0.84
N GLU A 186 11.60 15.41 0.19
CA GLU A 186 11.07 15.13 1.52
C GLU A 186 9.59 15.53 1.61
N GLY A 187 8.72 14.57 1.91
CA GLY A 187 7.30 14.77 2.20
C GLY A 187 6.99 14.77 3.70
N ASN A 188 5.72 15.05 4.02
CA ASN A 188 5.25 15.16 5.41
C ASN A 188 4.16 14.16 5.76
N GLU A 189 3.59 13.47 4.77
CA GLU A 189 2.43 12.60 4.96
C GLU A 189 2.72 11.18 4.49
N PRO A 190 1.98 10.17 4.96
CA PRO A 190 1.96 8.87 4.32
C PRO A 190 1.48 9.03 2.87
N LEU A 191 1.88 8.13 1.98
CA LEU A 191 1.34 8.16 0.62
C LEU A 191 -0.19 7.97 0.63
N ILE A 192 -0.69 7.05 1.45
CA ILE A 192 -2.11 6.80 1.68
C ILE A 192 -2.42 6.84 3.18
N GLN A 193 -3.45 7.61 3.54
CA GLN A 193 -4.01 7.63 4.88
C GLN A 193 -5.40 7.00 4.86
N ALA A 194 -5.74 6.21 5.87
CA ALA A 194 -7.06 5.61 6.00
C ALA A 194 -7.53 5.49 7.45
N THR A 195 -8.84 5.66 7.64
CA THR A 195 -9.52 5.56 8.94
C THR A 195 -10.85 4.86 8.71
N SER A 196 -10.97 3.58 8.97
CA SER A 196 -12.13 2.72 8.64
C SER A 196 -12.34 2.37 7.15
N PRO A 197 -11.28 2.11 6.35
CA PRO A 197 -11.44 1.81 4.94
C PRO A 197 -12.13 0.45 4.73
N LYS A 198 -13.01 0.33 3.73
CA LYS A 198 -13.57 -0.95 3.32
C LYS A 198 -12.55 -1.84 2.60
N LEU A 199 -11.78 -1.25 1.70
CA LEU A 199 -10.76 -1.95 0.92
C LEU A 199 -9.58 -1.03 0.63
N ILE A 200 -8.38 -1.49 0.93
CA ILE A 200 -7.14 -0.94 0.37
C ILE A 200 -6.49 -2.06 -0.43
N HIS A 201 -6.34 -1.87 -1.74
CA HIS A 201 -5.71 -2.86 -2.61
C HIS A 201 -4.59 -2.23 -3.41
N PHE A 202 -3.36 -2.66 -3.15
CA PHE A 202 -2.23 -2.31 -3.97
C PHE A 202 -1.71 -3.56 -4.68
N THR A 203 -1.60 -3.50 -6.00
CA THR A 203 -1.10 -4.61 -6.80
C THR A 203 -0.17 -4.14 -7.91
N SER A 204 0.99 -4.78 -8.06
CA SER A 204 2.00 -4.40 -9.07
C SER A 204 2.48 -2.95 -8.92
N LEU A 205 2.95 -2.58 -7.73
CA LEU A 205 3.47 -1.23 -7.47
C LEU A 205 4.98 -1.23 -7.30
N THR A 206 5.65 -0.28 -7.94
CA THR A 206 7.04 0.07 -7.61
C THR A 206 7.06 1.43 -6.92
N VAL A 207 7.59 1.48 -5.70
CA VAL A 207 7.75 2.72 -4.92
C VAL A 207 9.23 2.92 -4.60
N THR A 208 9.82 3.97 -5.16
CA THR A 208 11.26 4.23 -5.03
C THR A 208 11.55 5.66 -4.61
N ASN A 209 12.63 5.85 -3.85
CA ASN A 209 13.14 7.17 -3.48
C ASN A 209 12.08 8.07 -2.81
N LEU A 210 11.15 7.46 -2.07
CA LEU A 210 10.14 8.17 -1.28
C LEU A 210 10.72 8.46 0.10
N SER A 211 10.56 9.71 0.56
CA SER A 211 11.19 10.19 1.80
C SER A 211 10.21 10.96 2.66
N LEU A 212 10.33 10.84 3.98
CA LEU A 212 9.73 11.74 4.96
C LEU A 212 10.77 12.71 5.50
N VAL A 213 10.32 13.89 5.92
CA VAL A 213 11.15 14.82 6.70
C VAL A 213 11.60 14.19 8.01
N SER A 214 12.81 14.54 8.45
CA SER A 214 13.32 14.15 9.77
C SER A 214 12.39 14.65 10.89
N GLY A 215 12.15 13.83 11.91
CA GLY A 215 11.26 14.13 13.03
C GLY A 215 9.81 13.72 12.80
N ASN A 216 9.44 13.30 11.59
CA ASN A 216 8.10 12.80 11.30
C ASN A 216 7.86 11.45 11.99
N THR A 217 6.63 11.21 12.46
CA THR A 217 6.17 9.97 13.09
C THR A 217 5.25 9.14 12.18
N ALA A 218 4.81 9.69 11.04
CA ALA A 218 3.94 8.99 10.12
C ALA A 218 4.64 7.80 9.44
N PRO A 219 3.91 6.73 9.10
CA PRO A 219 4.42 5.72 8.19
C PRO A 219 4.56 6.28 6.78
N LEU A 220 5.42 5.68 5.96
CA LEU A 220 5.74 6.23 4.64
C LEU A 220 4.69 5.93 3.56
N LEU A 221 4.21 4.68 3.50
CA LEU A 221 3.33 4.22 2.42
C LEU A 221 1.87 4.21 2.84
N LEU A 222 1.56 3.55 3.95
CA LEU A 222 0.18 3.30 4.37
C LEU A 222 0.04 3.51 5.88
N SER A 223 -0.90 4.36 6.26
CA SER A 223 -1.37 4.53 7.63
C SER A 223 -2.84 4.16 7.73
N VAL A 224 -3.17 3.12 8.50
CA VAL A 224 -4.55 2.77 8.83
C VAL A 224 -4.75 2.86 10.33
N THR A 225 -5.60 3.77 10.81
CA THR A 225 -5.76 4.02 12.25
C THR A 225 -6.97 3.32 12.88
N GLU A 226 -7.93 2.88 12.08
CA GLU A 226 -9.09 2.11 12.54
C GLU A 226 -9.43 1.12 11.42
N LEU A 227 -9.16 -0.17 11.60
CA LEU A 227 -9.51 -1.19 10.61
C LEU A 227 -10.69 -2.06 11.11
N PRO A 228 -11.89 -1.89 10.53
CA PRO A 228 -13.07 -2.70 10.82
C PRO A 228 -12.89 -4.17 10.42
N GLN A 229 -13.73 -5.06 10.96
CA GLN A 229 -13.62 -6.51 10.79
C GLN A 229 -13.93 -6.98 9.36
N GLU A 230 -14.85 -6.29 8.70
CA GLU A 230 -15.29 -6.52 7.33
C GLU A 230 -14.35 -5.91 6.27
N SER A 231 -13.31 -5.22 6.73
CA SER A 231 -12.36 -4.53 5.86
C SER A 231 -11.34 -5.50 5.29
N LYS A 232 -10.69 -5.08 4.19
CA LYS A 232 -9.62 -5.86 3.59
C LYS A 232 -8.46 -4.98 3.15
N ILE A 233 -7.24 -5.41 3.46
CA ILE A 233 -6.01 -4.82 2.97
C ILE A 233 -5.25 -5.89 2.19
N VAL A 234 -5.01 -5.64 0.91
CA VAL A 234 -4.25 -6.52 0.02
C VAL A 234 -3.06 -5.74 -0.52
N ILE A 235 -1.86 -6.27 -0.28
CA ILE A 235 -0.60 -5.74 -0.78
C ILE A 235 0.07 -6.88 -1.54
N SER A 236 0.01 -6.83 -2.86
CA SER A 236 0.54 -7.88 -3.74
C SER A 236 1.51 -7.30 -4.76
N ASP A 237 2.60 -8.02 -5.03
CA ASP A 237 3.60 -7.64 -6.05
C ASP A 237 4.10 -6.19 -5.88
N ILE A 238 4.40 -5.80 -4.63
CA ILE A 238 4.92 -4.46 -4.30
C ILE A 238 6.42 -4.48 -4.15
N HIS A 239 7.09 -3.53 -4.77
CA HIS A 239 8.54 -3.30 -4.66
C HIS A 239 8.81 -1.90 -4.08
N ALA A 240 8.91 -1.81 -2.75
CA ALA A 240 9.22 -0.58 -2.03
C ALA A 240 10.71 -0.54 -1.67
N LYS A 241 11.52 0.22 -2.44
CA LYS A 241 12.99 0.24 -2.34
C LYS A 241 13.54 1.65 -2.16
N GLN A 242 14.72 1.75 -1.53
CA GLN A 242 15.45 3.02 -1.35
C GLN A 242 14.64 4.12 -0.66
N ASN A 243 13.77 3.70 0.26
CA ASN A 243 12.84 4.58 0.95
C ASN A 243 13.38 5.02 2.32
N THR A 244 13.17 6.29 2.65
CA THR A 244 13.63 6.91 3.90
C THR A 244 12.42 7.31 4.75
N VAL A 245 12.15 6.55 5.81
CA VAL A 245 11.14 6.88 6.83
C VAL A 245 11.69 7.93 7.81
N GLY A 246 10.80 8.53 8.62
CA GLY A 246 11.20 9.44 9.69
C GLY A 246 12.17 8.82 10.69
N ASN A 247 12.70 9.63 11.62
CA ASN A 247 13.70 9.17 12.61
C ASN A 247 13.16 9.08 14.04
N GLN A 248 11.83 8.99 14.19
CA GLN A 248 11.17 8.83 15.48
C GLN A 248 10.83 7.37 15.74
N ALA A 249 10.48 7.03 16.98
CA ALA A 249 9.91 5.72 17.27
C ALA A 249 8.63 5.51 16.43
N GLU A 250 8.32 4.25 16.10
CA GLU A 250 7.11 3.86 15.36
C GLU A 250 7.04 4.33 13.89
N THR A 251 8.08 5.01 13.39
CA THR A 251 8.20 5.30 11.96
C THR A 251 8.54 4.02 11.20
N GLY A 252 7.64 3.65 10.28
CA GLY A 252 7.81 2.50 9.39
C GLY A 252 7.32 2.81 7.98
N ILE A 253 7.22 1.77 7.15
CA ILE A 253 6.63 1.88 5.82
C ILE A 253 5.11 1.71 5.91
N ILE A 254 4.65 0.79 6.75
CA ILE A 254 3.22 0.47 6.92
C ILE A 254 2.86 0.45 8.39
N PHE A 255 1.76 1.12 8.74
CA PHE A 255 1.11 1.04 10.03
C PHE A 255 -0.35 0.66 9.85
N ILE A 256 -0.82 -0.34 10.60
CA ILE A 256 -2.21 -0.77 10.61
C ILE A 256 -2.66 -0.98 12.06
N HIS A 257 -3.70 -0.27 12.46
CA HIS A 257 -4.40 -0.43 13.73
C HIS A 257 -5.85 -0.85 13.49
N ALA A 258 -6.22 -2.03 13.99
CA ALA A 258 -7.58 -2.50 14.02
C ALA A 258 -8.35 -1.88 15.19
N SER A 259 -9.62 -1.53 14.97
CA SER A 259 -10.48 -1.03 16.03
C SER A 259 -10.64 -2.08 17.15
N SER A 260 -10.70 -1.63 18.42
CA SER A 260 -10.96 -2.34 19.71
C SER A 260 -11.52 -3.77 19.63
N PRO A 261 -11.13 -4.68 20.56
CA PRO A 261 -10.90 -6.10 20.28
C PRO A 261 -12.11 -6.74 19.62
N MET A 262 -11.88 -7.19 18.38
CA MET A 262 -12.85 -7.96 17.63
C MET A 262 -13.29 -9.15 18.49
N ASN A 263 -14.57 -9.22 18.83
CA ASN A 263 -15.11 -10.35 19.57
C ASN A 263 -14.73 -11.63 18.81
N ASN A 264 -13.97 -12.52 19.47
CA ASN A 264 -13.49 -13.79 18.93
C ASN A 264 -14.62 -14.76 18.47
N GLU A 265 -15.90 -14.38 18.62
CA GLU A 265 -17.02 -15.23 18.21
C GLU A 265 -17.15 -15.34 16.69
N ASP A 266 -16.72 -14.32 15.92
CA ASP A 266 -16.61 -14.41 14.47
C ASP A 266 -15.14 -14.64 14.06
N SER A 267 -14.72 -15.89 14.22
CA SER A 267 -13.51 -16.43 13.60
C SER A 267 -13.63 -16.45 12.08
N SER A 268 -13.60 -15.27 11.45
CA SER A 268 -13.40 -15.19 10.00
C SER A 268 -12.10 -15.92 9.70
N THR A 269 -12.21 -16.99 8.90
CA THR A 269 -11.07 -17.76 8.40
C THR A 269 -10.33 -17.04 7.28
N GLN A 270 -10.86 -15.90 6.82
CA GLN A 270 -10.23 -15.11 5.77
C GLN A 270 -9.32 -14.03 6.37
N PRO A 271 -8.10 -13.88 5.82
CA PRO A 271 -7.20 -12.82 6.26
C PRO A 271 -7.78 -11.45 5.92
N ILE A 272 -7.72 -10.54 6.88
CA ILE A 272 -8.02 -9.12 6.71
C ILE A 272 -6.82 -8.44 6.03
N LEU A 273 -5.60 -8.75 6.50
CA LEU A 273 -4.35 -8.29 5.91
C LEU A 273 -3.69 -9.42 5.15
N LEU A 274 -3.51 -9.22 3.85
CA LEU A 274 -2.71 -10.07 2.98
C LEU A 274 -1.53 -9.28 2.41
N VAL A 275 -0.31 -9.76 2.68
CA VAL A 275 0.91 -9.31 1.99
C VAL A 275 1.48 -10.50 1.23
N GLU A 276 1.58 -10.38 -0.10
CA GLU A 276 2.12 -11.46 -0.93
C GLU A 276 3.06 -10.96 -2.03
N ASN A 277 4.04 -11.81 -2.39
CA ASN A 277 4.95 -11.57 -3.52
C ASN A 277 5.64 -10.20 -3.49
N SER A 278 5.88 -9.64 -2.30
CA SER A 278 6.28 -8.25 -2.13
C SER A 278 7.69 -8.12 -1.56
N GLU A 279 8.42 -7.09 -1.98
CA GLU A 279 9.72 -6.70 -1.46
C GLU A 279 9.62 -5.30 -0.82
N ILE A 280 9.73 -5.24 0.51
CA ILE A 280 9.60 -4.01 1.28
C ILE A 280 10.90 -3.76 2.05
N THR A 281 11.65 -2.73 1.64
CA THR A 281 12.94 -2.38 2.25
C THR A 281 12.90 -0.97 2.83
N GLN A 282 13.03 -0.87 4.15
CA GLN A 282 13.28 0.39 4.85
C GLN A 282 14.78 0.71 4.85
N ASN A 283 15.17 1.89 4.36
CA ASN A 283 16.58 2.29 4.21
C ASN A 283 16.98 3.46 5.12
N THR A 284 16.22 3.72 6.19
CA THR A 284 16.51 4.85 7.09
C THR A 284 17.79 4.64 7.86
N LEU A 285 18.77 5.55 7.69
CA LEU A 285 20.08 5.49 8.34
C LEU A 285 20.13 6.20 9.71
N ALA A 286 18.98 6.46 10.35
CA ALA A 286 18.93 7.14 11.64
C ALA A 286 18.93 6.13 12.82
N PRO A 287 19.58 6.45 13.95
CA PRO A 287 19.59 5.61 15.15
C PRO A 287 18.24 5.70 15.88
N ILE A 288 17.24 5.01 15.37
CA ILE A 288 15.89 4.93 15.94
C ILE A 288 15.86 3.78 16.96
N GLN A 289 15.28 4.00 18.14
CA GLN A 289 14.98 2.92 19.10
C GLN A 289 13.70 2.19 18.70
N ASP A 290 13.71 0.85 18.78
CA ASP A 290 12.56 0.00 18.48
C ASP A 290 11.96 0.20 17.07
N ALA A 291 12.83 0.44 16.08
CA ALA A 291 12.45 0.69 14.68
C ALA A 291 11.84 -0.57 14.03
N CYS A 292 10.80 -0.38 13.20
CA CYS A 292 10.21 -1.46 12.41
C CYS A 292 9.78 -1.04 11.00
N SER A 293 9.84 -1.95 10.03
CA SER A 293 9.31 -1.71 8.68
C SER A 293 7.78 -1.72 8.65
N ILE A 294 7.16 -2.65 9.39
CA ILE A 294 5.71 -2.82 9.44
C ILE A 294 5.26 -2.92 10.90
N GLN A 295 4.25 -2.15 11.28
CA GLN A 295 3.61 -2.21 12.59
C GLN A 295 2.13 -2.56 12.45
N LEU A 296 1.71 -3.61 13.16
CA LEU A 296 0.34 -4.12 13.17
C LEU A 296 -0.20 -4.14 14.60
N GLU A 297 -1.43 -3.67 14.79
CA GLU A 297 -2.06 -3.61 16.10
C GLU A 297 -3.51 -4.05 16.04
N GLY A 298 -3.93 -4.84 17.03
CA GLY A 298 -5.33 -5.23 17.23
C GLY A 298 -5.83 -6.35 16.32
N LEU A 299 -5.04 -6.82 15.36
CA LEU A 299 -5.37 -7.96 14.52
C LEU A 299 -5.09 -9.29 15.25
N ASN A 300 -6.04 -10.22 15.18
CA ASN A 300 -5.82 -11.60 15.57
C ASN A 300 -4.87 -12.30 14.59
N PRO A 301 -4.14 -13.35 15.03
CA PRO A 301 -3.22 -14.08 14.16
C PRO A 301 -3.86 -14.52 12.83
N GLN A 302 -5.04 -15.13 12.85
CA GLN A 302 -5.73 -15.65 11.66
C GLN A 302 -6.11 -14.57 10.63
N GLN A 303 -6.12 -13.30 11.04
CA GLN A 303 -6.44 -12.16 10.18
C GLN A 303 -5.23 -11.62 9.43
N ILE A 304 -4.03 -12.11 9.75
CA ILE A 304 -2.77 -11.71 9.12
C ILE A 304 -2.31 -12.88 8.26
N LEU A 305 -1.91 -12.61 7.01
CA LEU A 305 -1.23 -13.58 6.16
C LEU A 305 -0.11 -12.88 5.37
N ILE A 306 1.13 -13.32 5.57
CA ILE A 306 2.31 -12.83 4.89
C ILE A 306 2.96 -14.00 4.16
N LYS A 307 3.09 -13.92 2.82
CA LYS A 307 3.68 -15.01 2.06
C LYS A 307 4.55 -14.59 0.89
N ASN A 308 5.52 -15.40 0.52
CA ASN A 308 6.43 -15.18 -0.62
C ASN A 308 6.99 -13.76 -0.68
N SER A 309 7.40 -13.20 0.45
CA SER A 309 7.74 -11.78 0.55
C SER A 309 9.09 -11.58 1.22
N THR A 310 9.78 -10.52 0.82
CA THR A 310 11.07 -10.10 1.40
C THR A 310 10.87 -8.80 2.16
N ILE A 311 11.05 -8.82 3.48
CA ILE A 311 10.87 -7.65 4.33
C ILE A 311 12.19 -7.35 5.01
N ILE A 312 12.73 -6.15 4.80
CA ILE A 312 14.07 -5.80 5.30
C ILE A 312 14.01 -4.44 5.98
N ASN A 313 14.55 -4.38 7.20
CA ASN A 313 14.85 -3.13 7.87
C ASN A 313 16.36 -2.88 7.85
N ARG A 314 16.85 -1.96 7.01
CA ARG A 314 18.28 -1.62 6.89
C ARG A 314 18.70 -0.45 7.80
N SER A 315 18.04 -0.31 8.95
CA SER A 315 18.42 0.70 9.94
C SER A 315 19.86 0.46 10.44
N PRO A 316 20.63 1.50 10.83
CA PRO A 316 22.03 1.33 11.22
C PRO A 316 22.15 0.40 12.42
N THR A 317 23.10 -0.53 12.39
CA THR A 317 23.37 -1.45 13.50
C THR A 317 23.82 -0.67 14.73
N ASN A 318 22.89 -0.38 15.64
CA ASN A 318 23.16 0.14 16.97
C ASN A 318 22.41 -0.72 17.99
N ASN A 319 22.74 -0.61 19.27
CA ASN A 319 22.13 -1.34 20.42
C ASN A 319 20.61 -1.13 20.59
N ASN A 320 19.97 -0.49 19.63
CA ASN A 320 18.56 -0.19 19.53
C ASN A 320 17.90 -1.37 18.83
N LYS A 321 17.12 -2.16 19.57
CA LYS A 321 16.32 -3.27 19.03
C LYS A 321 15.67 -2.86 17.69
N GLN A 322 15.92 -3.64 16.64
CA GLN A 322 15.36 -3.43 15.31
C GLN A 322 14.50 -4.62 14.95
N TYR A 323 13.46 -4.37 14.19
CA TYR A 323 12.49 -5.37 13.76
C TYR A 323 12.11 -5.13 12.30
N GLU A 324 11.71 -6.18 11.60
CA GLU A 324 10.98 -6.08 10.35
C GLU A 324 9.50 -5.87 10.65
N PHE A 325 8.97 -6.59 11.66
CA PHE A 325 7.60 -6.46 12.15
C PHE A 325 7.53 -6.19 13.65
N LYS A 326 6.65 -5.27 14.04
CA LYS A 326 6.10 -5.18 15.39
C LYS A 326 4.61 -5.48 15.36
N ILE A 327 4.17 -6.40 16.21
CA ILE A 327 2.78 -6.87 16.23
C ILE A 327 2.24 -6.77 17.66
N VAL A 328 1.11 -6.08 17.83
CA VAL A 328 0.36 -6.00 19.09
C VAL A 328 -0.92 -6.81 18.95
N LEU A 329 -0.98 -7.96 19.62
CA LEU A 329 -2.11 -8.88 19.57
C LEU A 329 -3.15 -8.58 20.68
N PRO A 330 -4.46 -8.76 20.41
CA PRO A 330 -5.53 -8.72 21.41
C PRO A 330 -5.36 -9.72 22.57
N SER A 331 -6.07 -9.47 23.69
CA SER A 331 -5.81 -10.15 24.98
C SER A 331 -6.09 -11.65 25.08
N ASP A 332 -6.58 -12.31 24.03
CA ASP A 332 -6.88 -13.74 24.03
C ASP A 332 -6.26 -14.47 22.82
N SER A 333 -5.38 -13.80 22.07
CA SER A 333 -4.74 -14.40 20.91
C SER A 333 -3.73 -15.47 21.29
N ILE A 334 -3.67 -16.55 20.50
CA ILE A 334 -2.68 -17.60 20.64
C ILE A 334 -1.45 -17.24 19.78
N LEU A 335 -0.34 -16.89 20.44
CA LEU A 335 0.90 -16.48 19.75
C LEU A 335 1.38 -17.49 18.70
N GLN A 336 1.25 -18.79 18.98
CA GLN A 336 1.68 -19.87 18.09
C GLN A 336 0.96 -19.85 16.74
N ASP A 337 -0.28 -19.37 16.69
CA ASP A 337 -1.07 -19.32 15.45
C ASP A 337 -0.48 -18.33 14.45
N LEU A 338 0.28 -17.35 14.93
CA LEU A 338 0.95 -16.34 14.11
C LEU A 338 2.11 -16.95 13.32
N ILE A 339 2.77 -17.99 13.82
CA ILE A 339 3.91 -18.63 13.15
C ILE A 339 3.49 -19.14 11.76
N ASN A 340 2.31 -19.76 11.67
CA ASN A 340 1.80 -20.33 10.42
C ASN A 340 1.32 -19.27 9.41
N GLN A 341 1.24 -18.01 9.83
CA GLN A 341 0.86 -16.89 8.97
C GLN A 341 2.03 -16.28 8.21
N PHE A 342 3.26 -16.61 8.59
CA PHE A 342 4.46 -16.25 7.85
C PHE A 342 4.88 -17.45 7.00
N GLN A 343 4.53 -17.42 5.72
CA GLN A 343 4.72 -18.52 4.78
C GLN A 343 5.74 -18.15 3.71
N THR A 344 6.98 -18.64 3.81
CA THR A 344 8.05 -18.28 2.87
C THR A 344 8.32 -16.77 2.91
N VAL A 345 8.78 -16.27 4.05
CA VAL A 345 9.12 -14.86 4.25
C VAL A 345 10.61 -14.74 4.52
N ASP A 346 11.29 -13.94 3.70
CA ASP A 346 12.71 -13.66 3.85
C ASP A 346 12.88 -12.34 4.60
N PHE A 347 13.57 -12.39 5.73
CA PHE A 347 13.84 -11.22 6.56
C PHE A 347 15.18 -10.59 6.21
N GLY A 348 15.53 -9.47 6.86
CA GLY A 348 16.89 -8.93 6.80
C GLY A 348 17.86 -9.67 7.72
N PHE A 349 19.01 -9.05 7.95
CA PHE A 349 20.04 -9.55 8.88
C PHE A 349 19.64 -9.42 10.37
N THR A 350 18.45 -8.93 10.69
CA THR A 350 17.95 -8.75 12.05
C THR A 350 17.80 -10.08 12.78
N ILE A 351 18.36 -10.23 14.00
CA ILE A 351 18.30 -11.49 14.78
C ILE A 351 16.85 -11.93 15.06
N ASN A 352 16.04 -10.99 15.53
CA ASN A 352 14.66 -11.23 15.94
C ASN A 352 13.76 -10.38 15.05
N PRO A 353 13.45 -10.83 13.83
CA PRO A 353 12.81 -9.97 12.85
C PRO A 353 11.36 -9.61 13.19
N VAL A 354 10.71 -10.42 14.03
CA VAL A 354 9.33 -10.22 14.45
C VAL A 354 9.27 -10.08 15.97
N ALA A 355 8.82 -8.93 16.43
CA ALA A 355 8.51 -8.67 17.83
C ALA A 355 7.00 -8.65 18.05
N VAL A 356 6.56 -9.38 19.07
CA VAL A 356 5.13 -9.51 19.41
C VAL A 356 4.89 -9.12 20.85
N LYS A 357 3.84 -8.34 21.07
CA LYS A 357 3.29 -7.98 22.37
C LYS A 357 1.86 -8.52 22.42
N LEU A 358 1.52 -9.25 23.48
CA LEU A 358 0.17 -9.77 23.71
C LEU A 358 -0.47 -8.99 24.85
N LEU A 359 -1.57 -8.29 24.60
CA LEU A 359 -2.23 -7.52 25.66
C LEU A 359 -2.72 -8.44 26.79
N PRO A 360 -2.76 -7.95 28.06
CA PRO A 360 -2.34 -6.64 28.53
C PRO A 360 -0.83 -6.57 28.85
N ASN A 361 0.01 -7.51 28.41
CA ASN A 361 1.46 -7.41 28.63
C ASN A 361 2.00 -6.20 27.86
N GLU A 362 2.80 -5.36 28.51
CA GLU A 362 3.38 -4.15 27.92
C GLU A 362 4.67 -4.39 27.14
N GLN A 363 5.31 -5.55 27.30
CA GLN A 363 6.63 -5.83 26.73
C GLN A 363 6.54 -6.64 25.42
N PHE A 364 7.31 -6.20 24.42
CA PHE A 364 7.56 -6.97 23.21
C PHE A 364 8.53 -8.12 23.48
N ASN A 365 8.17 -9.31 22.99
CA ASN A 365 9.01 -10.49 22.96
C ASN A 365 9.34 -10.87 21.52
N ALA A 366 10.52 -11.44 21.29
CA ALA A 366 10.86 -11.99 19.98
C ALA A 366 9.99 -13.21 19.67
N LEU A 367 9.34 -13.22 18.51
CA LEU A 367 8.70 -14.42 17.98
C LEU A 367 9.75 -15.22 17.23
N VAL A 368 9.99 -16.45 17.70
CA VAL A 368 10.89 -17.38 17.01
C VAL A 368 10.16 -17.92 15.78
N LEU A 369 10.53 -17.41 14.61
CA LEU A 369 10.04 -17.89 13.32
C LEU A 369 11.08 -18.82 12.69
N PRO A 370 10.65 -19.95 12.08
CA PRO A 370 11.53 -20.71 11.20
C PRO A 370 12.02 -19.81 10.07
N LEU A 371 13.33 -19.81 9.83
CA LEU A 371 13.92 -19.11 8.70
C LEU A 371 13.86 -19.98 7.44
N SER A 372 13.90 -19.36 6.26
CA SER A 372 13.91 -20.08 4.97
C SER A 372 15.19 -20.90 4.76
N ASP A 373 15.14 -21.88 3.86
CA ASP A 373 16.27 -22.78 3.55
C ASP A 373 17.53 -22.03 3.09
N GLU A 374 17.39 -20.82 2.55
CA GLU A 374 18.53 -19.99 2.14
C GLU A 374 19.45 -19.66 3.33
N TYR A 375 18.89 -19.48 4.52
CA TYR A 375 19.65 -19.25 5.75
C TYR A 375 20.23 -20.54 6.33
N ALA A 376 19.78 -21.71 5.88
CA ALA A 376 20.31 -22.99 6.35
C ALA A 376 21.76 -23.21 5.88
N ASN A 377 22.15 -22.56 4.76
CA ASN A 377 23.44 -22.73 4.13
C ASN A 377 24.27 -21.45 4.22
N ILE A 378 25.44 -21.51 4.85
CA ILE A 378 26.33 -20.35 5.00
C ILE A 378 27.49 -20.45 4.02
N THR A 379 27.70 -19.40 3.23
CA THR A 379 28.89 -19.29 2.37
C THR A 379 29.99 -18.49 3.07
N VAL A 380 31.19 -19.07 3.12
CA VAL A 380 32.42 -18.42 3.59
C VAL A 380 33.23 -17.92 2.41
N LYS A 381 33.52 -16.62 2.36
CA LYS A 381 34.32 -15.97 1.29
C LYS A 381 35.79 -15.82 1.73
N SER A 382 36.73 -16.09 0.82
CA SER A 382 38.18 -15.97 1.05
C SER A 382 38.67 -14.52 1.24
N ASN A 383 39.72 -14.32 2.04
CA ASN A 383 40.41 -13.06 2.40
C ASN A 383 39.74 -12.24 3.52
N GLY A 384 39.06 -12.89 4.47
CA GLY A 384 38.42 -12.24 5.60
C GLY A 384 39.35 -11.96 6.79
N GLN A 385 39.27 -10.79 7.43
CA GLN A 385 39.95 -10.45 8.70
C GLN A 385 38.99 -10.38 9.91
N GLU A 386 37.79 -10.93 9.84
CA GLU A 386 36.82 -10.90 10.95
C GLU A 386 36.88 -12.17 11.80
N SER A 387 37.08 -11.99 13.11
CA SER A 387 36.79 -13.00 14.13
C SER A 387 35.41 -12.76 14.72
N CYS A 388 34.57 -13.78 14.81
CA CYS A 388 33.28 -13.66 15.48
C CYS A 388 33.36 -14.20 16.90
N THR A 389 32.73 -13.52 17.85
CA THR A 389 32.60 -13.99 19.23
C THR A 389 31.19 -14.40 19.60
N SER A 390 30.18 -13.92 18.85
CA SER A 390 28.78 -14.12 19.16
C SER A 390 27.90 -14.00 17.92
N TYR A 391 26.70 -14.56 18.04
CA TYR A 391 25.64 -14.41 17.05
C TYR A 391 24.96 -13.05 17.20
N VAL A 392 25.16 -12.16 16.22
CA VAL A 392 24.70 -10.77 16.26
C VAL A 392 23.71 -10.41 15.13
N ALA A 393 23.50 -11.31 14.17
CA ALA A 393 22.62 -11.10 13.01
C ALA A 393 22.32 -12.42 12.28
N ASN A 394 21.18 -12.50 11.59
CA ASN A 394 20.77 -13.61 10.72
C ASN A 394 21.54 -13.55 9.38
N TYR A 395 22.79 -14.00 9.35
CA TYR A 395 23.60 -14.04 8.13
C TYR A 395 23.29 -15.30 7.29
N TYR A 396 23.09 -15.12 5.99
CA TYR A 396 23.04 -16.21 4.98
C TYR A 396 24.15 -16.07 3.91
N GLN A 397 24.72 -14.87 3.74
CA GLN A 397 25.84 -14.57 2.85
C GLN A 397 26.93 -13.76 3.58
N ASP A 398 28.16 -13.76 3.03
CA ASP A 398 29.29 -12.90 3.44
C ASP A 398 29.93 -13.17 4.81
N VAL A 399 29.87 -14.41 5.30
CA VAL A 399 30.64 -14.79 6.49
C VAL A 399 32.12 -14.97 6.10
N LYS A 400 33.02 -14.46 6.94
CA LYS A 400 34.45 -14.30 6.60
C LYS A 400 35.38 -15.36 7.21
N SER A 401 34.86 -16.23 8.07
CA SER A 401 35.60 -17.38 8.61
C SER A 401 34.67 -18.58 8.88
N VAL A 402 35.25 -19.78 8.91
CA VAL A 402 34.53 -20.99 9.31
C VAL A 402 34.08 -20.92 10.78
N GLY A 403 34.89 -20.34 11.67
CA GLY A 403 34.54 -20.10 13.07
C GLY A 403 33.25 -19.30 13.22
N CYS A 404 33.15 -18.17 12.52
CA CYS A 404 31.94 -17.36 12.44
C CYS A 404 30.73 -18.18 11.98
N ALA A 405 30.88 -18.96 10.89
CA ALA A 405 29.80 -19.77 10.36
C ALA A 405 29.29 -20.81 11.39
N VAL A 406 30.20 -21.45 12.14
CA VAL A 406 29.84 -22.41 13.18
C VAL A 406 29.18 -21.72 14.38
N ILE A 407 29.65 -20.55 14.82
CA ILE A 407 29.02 -19.76 15.89
C ILE A 407 27.57 -19.42 15.50
N ILE A 408 27.38 -18.95 14.27
CA ILE A 408 26.06 -18.60 13.72
C ILE A 408 25.15 -19.82 13.70
N ILE A 409 25.58 -20.93 13.10
CA ILE A 409 24.78 -22.15 13.00
C ILE A 409 24.37 -22.66 14.38
N ARG A 410 25.32 -22.76 15.32
CA ARG A 410 25.02 -23.23 16.69
C ARG A 410 24.02 -22.33 17.40
N ALA A 411 24.13 -21.01 17.25
CA ALA A 411 23.19 -20.08 17.85
C ALA A 411 21.79 -20.22 17.23
N GLN A 412 21.70 -20.31 15.90
CA GLN A 412 20.44 -20.49 15.20
C GLN A 412 19.75 -21.82 15.56
N ASP A 413 20.53 -22.90 15.67
CA ASP A 413 20.03 -24.22 16.07
C ASP A 413 19.55 -24.21 17.53
N ASN A 414 20.28 -23.53 18.44
CA ASN A 414 19.86 -23.35 19.83
C ASN A 414 18.55 -22.57 19.95
N LEU A 415 18.34 -21.57 19.09
CA LEU A 415 17.08 -20.83 18.98
C LEU A 415 15.97 -21.65 18.31
N GLY A 416 16.30 -22.79 17.70
CA GLY A 416 15.35 -23.68 17.04
C GLY A 416 14.90 -23.20 15.66
N LEU A 417 15.65 -22.28 15.03
CA LEU A 417 15.29 -21.65 13.75
C LEU A 417 15.31 -22.63 12.56
N PHE A 418 16.02 -23.76 12.68
CA PHE A 418 16.19 -24.78 11.63
C PHE A 418 16.05 -26.22 12.15
N ARG A 419 15.19 -26.47 13.14
CA ARG A 419 15.06 -27.82 13.74
C ARG A 419 14.75 -28.87 12.66
N GLY A 420 15.67 -29.82 12.51
CA GLY A 420 15.54 -30.94 11.56
C GLY A 420 16.05 -30.66 10.14
N ILE A 421 16.60 -29.48 9.87
CA ILE A 421 17.20 -29.13 8.58
C ILE A 421 18.71 -29.35 8.64
N GLN A 422 19.27 -30.02 7.65
CA GLN A 422 20.71 -30.20 7.53
C GLN A 422 21.38 -28.86 7.19
N ARG A 423 22.38 -28.47 7.99
CA ARG A 423 23.14 -27.24 7.78
C ARG A 423 24.37 -27.52 6.93
N LEU A 424 24.67 -26.66 5.96
CA LEU A 424 25.85 -26.77 5.11
C LEU A 424 26.69 -25.48 5.17
N ILE A 425 28.00 -25.64 5.33
CA ILE A 425 28.96 -24.54 5.19
C ILE A 425 29.65 -24.75 3.84
N SER A 426 29.44 -23.81 2.91
CA SER A 426 30.15 -23.77 1.63
C SER A 426 31.35 -22.86 1.75
N ILE A 427 32.51 -23.33 1.34
CA ILE A 427 33.75 -22.55 1.34
C ILE A 427 34.22 -22.43 -0.11
N THR A 428 34.43 -21.20 -0.58
CA THR A 428 34.79 -20.95 -1.99
C THR A 428 35.94 -19.94 -2.10
N GLY A 429 36.85 -20.16 -3.06
CA GLY A 429 37.98 -19.25 -3.34
C GLY A 429 39.36 -19.78 -2.94
N ASN A 430 40.37 -18.90 -3.00
CA ASN A 430 41.74 -19.20 -2.55
C ASN A 430 41.82 -18.97 -1.04
N LEU A 431 41.82 -20.04 -0.26
CA LEU A 431 41.72 -19.97 1.19
C LEU A 431 43.06 -19.67 1.86
N THR A 432 43.01 -18.84 2.89
CA THR A 432 44.10 -18.61 3.85
C THR A 432 43.80 -19.32 5.17
N GLU A 433 44.81 -19.48 6.02
CA GLU A 433 44.63 -20.05 7.37
C GLU A 433 43.62 -19.25 8.21
N ASN A 434 43.55 -17.93 8.00
CA ASN A 434 42.59 -17.06 8.67
C ASN A 434 41.14 -17.40 8.30
N ASP A 435 40.87 -17.77 7.05
CA ASP A 435 39.51 -18.12 6.59
C ASP A 435 39.02 -19.43 7.23
N LEU A 436 39.94 -20.30 7.66
CA LEU A 436 39.67 -21.60 8.31
C LEU A 436 39.73 -21.55 9.83
N HIS A 437 40.02 -20.39 10.42
CA HIS A 437 40.09 -20.24 11.88
C HIS A 437 38.74 -20.60 12.53
N THR A 438 38.78 -21.37 13.62
CA THR A 438 37.58 -21.86 14.30
C THR A 438 37.14 -21.01 15.49
N ASP A 439 37.78 -19.86 15.71
CA ASP A 439 37.47 -18.90 16.80
C ASP A 439 37.47 -19.57 18.20
N GLY A 440 38.38 -20.53 18.40
CA GLY A 440 38.49 -21.30 19.65
C GLY A 440 37.44 -22.40 19.83
N LEU A 441 36.59 -22.63 18.82
CA LEU A 441 35.61 -23.72 18.84
C LEU A 441 36.25 -25.06 18.48
N THR A 442 35.84 -26.10 19.21
CA THR A 442 36.08 -27.49 18.80
C THR A 442 35.15 -27.84 17.64
N VAL A 443 35.73 -27.97 16.46
CA VAL A 443 35.04 -28.35 15.20
C VAL A 443 35.76 -29.56 14.61
N SER A 444 35.01 -30.55 14.15
CA SER A 444 35.54 -31.70 13.42
C SER A 444 34.98 -31.72 12.01
N PHE A 445 35.87 -31.80 11.02
CA PHE A 445 35.50 -31.86 9.61
C PHE A 445 35.58 -33.30 9.11
N LYS A 446 34.57 -33.74 8.37
CA LYS A 446 34.66 -34.94 7.53
C LYS A 446 34.61 -34.51 6.09
N GLY A 447 35.73 -34.63 5.38
CA GLY A 447 35.81 -34.35 3.95
C GLY A 447 35.91 -35.64 3.14
N THR A 448 35.32 -35.61 1.95
CA THR A 448 35.65 -36.51 0.84
C THR A 448 36.39 -35.67 -0.19
N ASN A 449 37.62 -36.04 -0.53
CA ASN A 449 38.35 -35.42 -1.64
C ASN A 449 37.58 -35.70 -2.93
N ALA A 450 37.19 -34.64 -3.65
CA ALA A 450 36.67 -34.72 -5.01
C ALA A 450 37.80 -34.51 -6.01
#